data_AF-A0AAW5U131-F1
#
_entry.id   AF-A0AAW5U131-F1
#
_cell.length_a   1.000
_cell.length_b   1.000
_cell.length_c   1.000
_cell.angle_alpha   90.00
_cell.angle_beta   90.00
_cell.angle_gamma   90.00
#
_symmetry.space_group_name_H-M   'P 1'
#
loop_
_entity.id
_entity.type
_entity.pdbx_description
1 polymer ?
#
loop_
_entity_poly.entity_id
_entity_poly.type
_entity_poly.pdbx_seq_one_letter_code
_entity_poly.pdbx_strand_id
1 'polypeptide(L)'
;MAQLRLLERWHKKSIPQILEKNRPDAAYAIAMTLCKHIPLLINRDDIQELVGEYKRRIGKLVFDSYQALVEAVKIWNNEEKRQEVCRYIKETAGQYPNHRGMKKKLMDLMPMEPFHGEPSAVVREPNELESSLM
;
A
#
# COMPACT_ATOMS: atom_id res chain seq x y z
N MET A 1 14.29 -14.46 -2.37
CA MET A 1 14.91 -13.12 -2.55
C MET A 1 14.43 -12.32 -3.77
N ALA A 2 14.17 -12.94 -4.93
CA ALA A 2 13.59 -12.21 -6.08
C ALA A 2 12.24 -11.55 -5.75
N GLN A 3 11.39 -12.24 -4.99
CA GLN A 3 10.08 -11.73 -4.57
C GLN A 3 10.16 -10.48 -3.68
N LEU A 4 11.04 -10.45 -2.68
CA LEU A 4 11.23 -9.24 -1.84
C LEU A 4 11.66 -8.03 -2.67
N ARG A 5 12.60 -8.23 -3.60
CA ARG A 5 13.07 -7.18 -4.51
C ARG A 5 11.97 -6.69 -5.45
N LEU A 6 11.08 -7.58 -5.89
CA LEU A 6 9.93 -7.23 -6.72
C LEU A 6 8.94 -6.35 -5.94
N LEU A 7 8.62 -6.72 -4.69
CA LEU A 7 7.74 -5.92 -3.82
C LEU A 7 8.36 -4.55 -3.50
N GLU A 8 9.66 -4.50 -3.19
CA GLU A 8 10.39 -3.25 -3.00
C GLU A 8 10.36 -2.37 -4.27
N ARG A 9 10.42 -2.97 -5.47
CA ARG A 9 10.35 -2.25 -6.74
C ARG A 9 8.96 -1.68 -6.99
N TRP A 10 7.90 -2.43 -6.73
CA TRP A 10 6.52 -1.96 -6.86
C TRP A 10 6.28 -0.74 -5.99
N HIS A 11 6.77 -0.76 -4.75
CA HIS A 11 6.69 0.40 -3.86
C HIS A 11 7.52 1.58 -4.37
N LYS A 12 8.82 1.39 -4.65
CA LYS A 12 9.74 2.50 -4.95
C LYS A 12 9.58 3.15 -6.33
N LYS A 13 9.02 2.42 -7.30
CA LYS A 13 8.92 2.89 -8.69
C LYS A 13 7.48 3.02 -9.15
N SER A 14 6.67 1.96 -9.01
CA SER A 14 5.33 1.95 -9.61
C SER A 14 4.39 2.95 -8.95
N ILE A 15 4.33 2.99 -7.61
CA ILE A 15 3.41 3.89 -6.90
C ILE A 15 3.71 5.38 -7.19
N PRO A 16 4.95 5.88 -7.04
CA PRO A 16 5.27 7.27 -7.38
C PRO A 16 4.95 7.62 -8.83
N GLN A 17 5.32 6.77 -9.79
CA GLN A 17 5.06 7.00 -11.21
C GLN A 17 3.56 7.07 -11.55
N ILE A 18 2.73 6.33 -10.83
CA ILE A 18 1.28 6.33 -11.02
C ILE A 18 0.65 7.57 -10.40
N LEU A 19 1.16 8.01 -9.24
CA LEU A 19 0.74 9.27 -8.63
C LEU A 19 1.11 10.47 -9.51
N GLU A 20 2.30 10.48 -10.13
CA GLU A 20 2.71 11.50 -11.11
C GLU A 20 1.77 11.58 -12.32
N LYS A 21 1.10 10.48 -12.67
CA LYS A 21 0.10 10.42 -13.73
C LYS A 21 -1.32 10.81 -13.29
N ASN A 22 -1.48 11.35 -12.09
CA ASN A 22 -2.79 11.67 -11.48
C ASN A 22 -3.73 10.45 -11.44
N ARG A 23 -3.20 9.27 -11.13
CA ARG A 23 -3.97 8.02 -10.98
C ARG A 23 -3.95 7.51 -9.54
N PRO A 24 -4.46 8.28 -8.56
CA PRO A 24 -4.41 7.88 -7.16
C PRO A 24 -5.25 6.62 -6.86
N ASP A 25 -6.25 6.29 -7.69
CA ASP A 25 -7.01 5.04 -7.63
C ASP A 25 -6.12 3.80 -7.85
N ALA A 26 -5.26 3.86 -8.88
CA ALA A 26 -4.35 2.79 -9.21
C ALA A 26 -3.21 2.69 -8.19
N ALA A 27 -2.69 3.84 -7.73
CA ALA A 27 -1.68 3.87 -6.68
C ALA A 27 -2.22 3.24 -5.38
N TYR A 28 -3.45 3.57 -5.00
CA TYR A 28 -4.17 2.95 -3.88
C TYR A 28 -4.28 1.44 -4.07
N ALA A 29 -4.75 0.97 -5.22
CA ALA A 29 -4.93 -0.45 -5.49
C ALA A 29 -3.62 -1.26 -5.38
N ILE A 30 -2.52 -0.71 -5.89
CA ILE A 30 -1.19 -1.34 -5.78
C ILE A 30 -0.71 -1.34 -4.34
N ALA A 31 -0.81 -0.21 -3.63
CA ALA A 31 -0.40 -0.12 -2.23
C ALA A 31 -1.20 -1.08 -1.34
N MET A 32 -2.51 -1.19 -1.55
CA MET A 32 -3.39 -2.13 -0.85
C MET A 32 -3.00 -3.58 -1.14
N THR A 33 -2.72 -3.90 -2.41
CA THR A 33 -2.26 -5.23 -2.81
C THR A 33 -0.95 -5.59 -2.13
N LEU A 34 0.01 -4.66 -2.10
CA LEU A 34 1.29 -4.84 -1.39
C LEU A 34 1.06 -5.13 0.10
N CYS A 35 0.25 -4.33 0.78
CA CYS A 35 -0.04 -4.53 2.20
C CYS A 35 -0.66 -5.91 2.46
N LYS A 36 -1.54 -6.39 1.58
CA LYS A 36 -2.15 -7.74 1.69
C LYS A 36 -1.16 -8.87 1.43
N HIS A 37 -0.19 -8.67 0.53
CA HIS A 37 0.75 -9.73 0.14
C HIS A 37 1.94 -9.88 1.09
N ILE A 38 2.37 -8.81 1.76
CA ILE A 38 3.53 -8.87 2.65
C ILE A 38 3.33 -9.89 3.79
N PRO A 39 2.21 -9.89 4.55
CA PRO A 39 1.93 -10.91 5.57
C PRO A 39 2.00 -12.34 5.01
N LEU A 40 1.44 -12.56 3.82
CA LEU A 40 1.44 -13.88 3.18
C LEU A 40 2.87 -14.35 2.86
N LEU A 41 3.75 -13.43 2.46
CA LEU A 41 5.15 -13.75 2.20
C LEU A 41 5.89 -14.05 3.51
N ILE A 42 5.77 -13.19 4.53
CA ILE A 42 6.60 -13.29 5.74
C ILE A 42 6.18 -14.43 6.68
N ASN A 43 4.95 -14.93 6.56
CA ASN A 43 4.42 -16.02 7.37
C ASN A 43 4.64 -17.41 6.73
N ARG A 44 5.36 -17.47 5.60
CA ARG A 44 5.72 -18.75 4.98
C ARG A 44 6.82 -19.45 5.76
N ASP A 45 6.56 -20.69 6.17
CA ASP A 45 7.50 -21.48 6.98
C ASP A 45 8.81 -21.80 6.23
N ASP A 46 8.71 -22.06 4.92
CA ASP A 46 9.84 -22.45 4.07
C ASP A 46 10.89 -21.35 3.87
N ILE A 47 10.60 -20.12 4.27
CA ILE A 47 11.52 -18.97 4.15
C ILE A 47 11.79 -18.25 5.47
N GLN A 48 11.42 -18.82 6.63
CA GLN A 48 11.55 -18.13 7.93
C GLN A 48 12.99 -17.74 8.27
N GLU A 49 13.98 -18.56 7.91
CA GLU A 49 15.40 -18.23 8.11
C GLU A 49 15.77 -16.95 7.34
N LEU A 50 15.40 -16.87 6.07
CA LEU A 50 15.59 -15.67 5.25
C LEU A 50 14.78 -14.47 5.78
N VAL A 51 13.55 -14.67 6.25
CA VAL A 51 12.76 -13.60 6.88
C VAL A 51 13.48 -13.05 8.11
N GLY A 52 14.14 -13.91 8.90
CA GLY A 52 15.00 -13.55 10.01
C GLY A 52 16.19 -12.68 9.56
N GLU A 53 16.94 -13.12 8.55
CA GLU A 53 18.08 -12.37 7.99
C GLU A 53 17.68 -10.97 7.49
N TYR A 54 16.54 -10.87 6.80
CA TYR A 54 16.07 -9.63 6.19
C TYR A 54 15.07 -8.85 7.04
N LYS A 55 14.94 -9.18 8.33
CA LYS A 55 13.97 -8.60 9.26
C LYS A 55 13.89 -7.07 9.24
N ARG A 56 15.04 -6.39 9.18
CA ARG A 56 15.07 -4.91 9.10
C ARG A 56 14.48 -4.39 7.80
N ARG A 57 14.82 -5.02 6.67
CA ARG A 57 14.34 -4.62 5.34
C ARG A 57 12.86 -4.90 5.17
N ILE A 58 12.40 -6.05 5.66
CA ILE A 58 10.98 -6.41 5.69
C ILE A 58 10.20 -5.41 6.54
N GLY A 59 10.70 -5.07 7.73
CA GLY A 59 10.06 -4.07 8.59
C GLY A 59 9.94 -2.71 7.91
N LYS A 60 10.97 -2.28 7.18
CA LYS A 60 10.91 -1.06 6.37
C LYS A 60 9.87 -1.17 5.25
N LEU A 61 9.88 -2.26 4.49
CA LEU A 61 8.92 -2.48 3.40
C LEU A 61 7.46 -2.47 3.89
N VAL A 62 7.17 -3.10 5.04
CA VAL A 62 5.85 -3.05 5.68
C VAL A 62 5.45 -1.60 5.93
N PHE A 63 6.27 -0.85 6.65
CA PHE A 63 5.96 0.53 7.01
C PHE A 63 5.76 1.41 5.76
N ASP A 64 6.72 1.36 4.82
CA ASP A 64 6.69 2.15 3.60
C ASP A 64 5.46 1.83 2.73
N SER A 65 5.00 0.56 2.72
CA SER A 65 3.80 0.15 1.97
C SER A 65 2.51 0.72 2.56
N TYR A 66 2.38 0.69 3.89
CA TYR A 66 1.24 1.30 4.59
C TYR A 66 1.25 2.81 4.45
N GLN A 67 2.41 3.44 4.53
CA GLN A 67 2.55 4.86 4.29
C GLN A 67 2.09 5.23 2.88
N ALA A 68 2.54 4.50 1.86
CA ALA A 68 2.10 4.71 0.48
C ALA A 68 0.58 4.52 0.29
N LEU A 69 -0.03 3.56 1.01
CA LEU A 69 -1.48 3.37 1.00
C LEU A 69 -2.22 4.60 1.55
N VAL A 70 -1.75 5.13 2.68
CA VAL A 70 -2.32 6.33 3.31
C VAL A 70 -2.10 7.57 2.44
N GLU A 71 -0.92 7.72 1.85
CA GLU A 71 -0.62 8.84 0.94
C GLU A 71 -1.49 8.79 -0.31
N ALA A 72 -1.64 7.62 -0.94
CA ALA A 72 -2.47 7.46 -2.12
C ALA A 72 -3.94 7.81 -1.83
N VAL A 73 -4.51 7.37 -0.69
CA VAL A 73 -5.90 7.69 -0.36
C VAL A 73 -6.10 9.17 -0.01
N LYS A 74 -5.10 9.81 0.63
CA LYS A 74 -5.10 11.25 0.89
C LYS A 74 -5.08 12.06 -0.40
N ILE A 75 -4.20 11.70 -1.34
CA ILE A 75 -4.14 12.35 -2.66
C ILE A 75 -5.44 12.13 -3.44
N TRP A 76 -6.05 10.96 -3.29
CA TRP A 76 -7.35 10.69 -3.91
C TRP A 76 -8.49 11.50 -3.27
N ASN A 77 -8.34 11.96 -2.02
CA ASN A 77 -9.40 12.62 -1.26
C ASN A 77 -10.73 11.83 -1.21
N ASN A 78 -10.63 10.50 -1.17
CA ASN A 78 -11.80 9.63 -1.20
C ASN A 78 -12.14 9.13 0.22
N GLU A 79 -13.23 9.63 0.80
CA GLU A 79 -13.65 9.32 2.18
C GLU A 79 -14.05 7.85 2.37
N GLU A 80 -14.74 7.23 1.40
CA GLU A 80 -15.09 5.81 1.47
C GLU A 80 -13.82 4.95 1.59
N LYS A 81 -12.83 5.25 0.74
CA LYS A 81 -11.54 4.56 0.76
C LYS A 81 -10.71 4.91 1.97
N ARG A 82 -10.81 6.13 2.51
CA ARG A 82 -10.20 6.48 3.79
C ARG A 82 -10.71 5.57 4.91
N GLN A 83 -12.02 5.35 4.99
CA GLN A 83 -12.62 4.45 5.97
C GLN A 83 -12.16 3.00 5.79
N GLU A 84 -12.04 2.55 4.54
CA GLU A 84 -11.47 1.23 4.20
C GLU A 84 -10.03 1.10 4.71
N VAL A 85 -9.18 2.11 4.48
CA VAL A 85 -7.80 2.14 4.99
C VAL A 85 -7.76 2.14 6.51
N CYS A 86 -8.57 2.96 7.17
CA CYS A 86 -8.61 2.99 8.64
C CYS A 86 -9.01 1.64 9.23
N ARG A 87 -10.03 0.99 8.64
CA ARG A 87 -10.45 -0.36 9.05
C ARG A 87 -9.34 -1.37 8.83
N TYR A 88 -8.75 -1.37 7.64
CA TYR A 88 -7.68 -2.27 7.27
C TYR A 88 -6.47 -2.16 8.21
N ILE A 89 -6.03 -0.94 8.54
CA ILE A 89 -4.92 -0.73 9.49
C ILE A 89 -5.28 -1.27 10.89
N LYS A 90 -6.49 -1.00 11.39
CA LYS A 90 -6.93 -1.51 12.70
C LYS A 90 -6.87 -3.04 12.77
N GLU A 91 -7.31 -3.71 11.71
CA GLU A 91 -7.37 -5.17 11.64
C GLU A 91 -6.00 -5.81 11.44
N THR A 92 -5.10 -5.16 10.70
CA THR A 92 -3.84 -5.79 10.23
C THR A 92 -2.59 -5.35 10.99
N ALA A 93 -2.61 -4.23 11.71
CA ALA A 93 -1.42 -3.71 12.40
C ALA A 93 -0.81 -4.69 13.43
N GLY A 94 -1.60 -5.65 13.93
CA GLY A 94 -1.15 -6.70 14.84
C GLY A 94 -0.43 -7.88 14.20
N GLN A 95 -0.41 -8.00 12.87
CA GLN A 95 0.12 -9.16 12.14
C GLN A 95 1.66 -9.24 12.11
N TYR A 96 2.36 -8.29 12.76
CA TYR A 96 3.81 -8.16 12.70
C TYR A 96 4.48 -8.28 14.09
N PRO A 97 4.26 -9.39 14.85
CA PRO A 97 4.78 -9.53 16.21
C PRO A 97 6.31 -9.51 16.27
N ASN A 98 6.96 -9.96 15.19
CA ASN A 98 8.42 -9.97 15.06
C ASN A 98 9.02 -8.56 14.86
N HIS A 99 8.22 -7.55 14.54
CA HIS A 99 8.68 -6.18 14.33
C HIS A 99 8.24 -5.28 15.49
N ARG A 100 9.10 -5.16 16.51
CA ARG A 100 8.81 -4.39 17.73
C ARG A 100 8.37 -2.96 17.39
N GLY A 101 7.23 -2.54 17.96
CA GLY A 101 6.66 -1.21 17.76
C GLY A 101 5.96 -0.99 16.42
N MET A 102 5.92 -1.99 15.52
CA MET A 102 5.28 -1.85 14.20
C MET A 102 3.79 -1.54 14.34
N LYS A 103 3.07 -2.24 15.21
CA LYS A 103 1.64 -1.98 15.47
C LYS A 103 1.38 -0.51 15.78
N LYS A 104 2.15 0.08 16.70
CA LYS A 104 2.02 1.50 17.06
C LYS A 104 2.28 2.40 15.85
N LYS A 105 3.40 2.19 15.15
CA LYS A 105 3.75 2.97 13.95
C LYS A 105 2.68 2.93 12.87
N LEU A 106 2.07 1.77 12.63
CA LEU A 106 0.99 1.63 11.64
C LEU A 106 -0.29 2.32 12.09
N MET A 107 -0.64 2.24 13.37
CA MET A 107 -1.79 2.97 13.92
C MET A 107 -1.58 4.49 13.84
N ASP A 108 -0.35 4.97 14.08
CA ASP A 108 -0.01 6.39 14.00
C ASP A 108 -0.09 6.95 12.56
N LEU A 109 -0.02 6.09 11.53
CA LEU A 109 -0.21 6.50 10.13
C LEU A 109 -1.68 6.72 9.75
N MET A 110 -2.63 6.25 10.56
CA MET A 110 -4.04 6.19 10.19
C MET A 110 -4.61 7.60 9.90
N PRO A 111 -5.25 7.82 8.74
CA PRO A 111 -5.93 9.07 8.44
C PRO A 111 -7.25 9.15 9.22
N MET A 112 -7.18 9.55 10.49
CA MET A 112 -8.33 9.58 11.41
C MET A 112 -9.32 10.70 11.10
N GLU A 113 -8.85 11.80 10.50
CA GLU A 113 -9.69 12.93 10.13
C GLU A 113 -10.51 12.63 8.88
N PRO A 114 -11.81 12.97 8.86
CA PRO A 114 -12.64 13.00 7.66
C PRO A 114 -12.02 13.78 6.51
N PHE A 115 -12.09 13.18 5.34
CA PHE A 115 -11.81 13.89 4.10
C PHE A 115 -13.04 14.71 3.73
N HIS A 116 -12.79 15.92 3.24
CA HIS A 116 -13.82 16.88 2.87
C HIS A 116 -13.67 17.26 1.40
N GLY A 117 -14.79 17.54 0.74
CA GLY A 117 -14.82 17.84 -0.69
C GLY A 117 -14.90 16.59 -1.57
N GLU A 118 -14.81 16.79 -2.87
CA GLU A 118 -14.93 15.73 -3.86
C GLU A 118 -13.62 14.92 -4.01
N PRO A 119 -13.69 13.62 -4.34
CA PRO A 119 -12.53 12.84 -4.71
C PRO A 119 -11.82 13.44 -5.93
N SER A 120 -10.49 13.34 -5.94
CA SER A 120 -9.67 13.73 -7.10
C SER A 120 -10.14 12.97 -8.35
N ALA A 121 -10.45 13.72 -9.41
CA ALA A 121 -10.92 13.18 -10.67
C ALA A 121 -9.85 12.27 -11.30
N VAL A 122 -10.21 11.01 -11.53
CA VAL A 122 -9.33 10.05 -12.18
C VAL A 122 -9.58 10.13 -13.69
N VAL A 123 -8.75 10.89 -14.39
CA VAL A 123 -8.80 10.90 -15.86
C VAL A 123 -8.15 9.61 -16.36
N ARG A 124 -8.97 8.74 -16.95
CA ARG A 124 -8.48 7.56 -17.67
C ARG A 124 -8.36 7.96 -19.13
N GLU A 125 -7.15 8.02 -19.66
CA GLU A 125 -7.00 7.93 -21.11
C GLU A 125 -7.55 6.55 -21.52
N PRO A 126 -8.55 6.49 -22.41
CA PRO A 126 -9.05 5.22 -22.90
C PRO A 126 -7.90 4.42 -23.51
N ASN A 127 -7.90 3.11 -23.28
CA ASN A 127 -6.92 2.25 -23.94
C ASN A 127 -7.14 2.31 -25.47
N GLU A 128 -6.15 2.02 -26.31
CA GLU A 128 -6.29 2.04 -27.79
C GLU A 128 -7.51 1.22 -28.26
N LEU A 129 -7.83 0.14 -27.54
CA LEU A 129 -8.98 -0.72 -27.79
C LEU A 129 -10.34 -0.03 -27.56
N GLU A 130 -10.43 0.90 -26.60
CA GLU A 130 -11.64 1.68 -26.33
C GLU A 130 -11.78 2.85 -27.32
N SER A 131 -10.65 3.40 -27.81
CA SER A 131 -10.63 4.45 -28.83
C SER A 131 -11.10 3.96 -30.20
N SER A 132 -10.87 2.68 -30.51
CA SER A 132 -11.28 2.09 -31.80
C SER A 132 -12.77 1.67 -31.84
N LEU A 133 -13.53 1.87 -30.76
CA LEU A 133 -14.95 1.55 -30.63
C LEU A 133 -15.86 2.79 -30.51
N MET A 134 -15.30 3.99 -30.64
CA MET A 134 -16.03 5.25 -30.82
C MET A 134 -15.88 5.75 -32.25
#